data_AF-A0A7X6SYH6-F1
#
_entry.id   AF-A0A7X6SYH6-F1
#
_cell.length_a   1.000
_cell.length_b   1.000
_cell.length_c   1.000
_cell.angle_alpha   90.00
_cell.angle_beta   90.00
_cell.angle_gamma   90.00
#
_symmetry.space_group_name_H-M   'P 1'
#
loop_
_entity.id
_entity.type
_entity.pdbx_description
1 polymer ?
#
loop_
_entity_poly.entity_id
_entity_poly.type
_entity_poly.pdbx_seq_one_letter_code
_entity_poly.pdbx_strand_id
1 'polypeptide(L)'
;MKKLLSLCAILVFLGISNVASATPWYDTYDPADIYIASGGSLSYTHDITNDGFTPLYDLAWDYDLTVSLYDDAKGWDELILMEIAWVNQPGLVGSGVYNFNYDSNEFGASILGLVQINLLGTLDVTIQSIVGDFYFASSSLVVTGIDGAAAAPVPEPATMILLGSGLVGLAGFGRKKFFKKD
;
A
#
# COMPACT_ATOMS: atom_id res chain seq x y z
N MET A 1 42.61 24.18 -14.25
CA MET A 1 42.23 22.85 -14.80
C MET A 1 42.22 21.76 -13.73
N LYS A 2 43.35 21.43 -13.06
CA LYS A 2 43.41 20.34 -12.06
C LYS A 2 42.44 20.47 -10.87
N LYS A 3 42.19 21.70 -10.38
CA LYS A 3 41.23 21.97 -9.29
C LYS A 3 39.76 21.84 -9.70
N LEU A 4 39.46 22.04 -10.99
CA LEU A 4 38.12 21.90 -11.54
C LEU A 4 37.78 20.41 -11.73
N LEU A 5 38.76 19.61 -12.19
CA LEU A 5 38.64 18.15 -12.30
C LEU A 5 38.38 17.47 -10.93
N SER A 6 39.07 17.95 -9.88
CA SER A 6 38.90 17.42 -8.52
C SER A 6 37.52 17.74 -7.91
N LEU A 7 36.90 18.86 -8.30
CA LEU A 7 35.56 19.24 -7.83
C LEU A 7 34.49 18.41 -8.54
N CYS A 8 34.66 18.14 -9.83
CA CYS A 8 33.78 17.23 -10.57
C CYS A 8 33.84 15.80 -10.03
N ALA A 9 35.01 15.32 -9.61
CA ALA A 9 35.15 13.98 -9.01
C ALA A 9 34.36 13.84 -7.70
N ILE A 10 34.33 14.86 -6.84
CA ILE A 10 33.59 14.83 -5.56
C ILE A 10 32.08 14.86 -5.80
N LEU A 11 31.61 15.62 -6.79
CA LEU A 11 30.18 15.70 -7.14
C LEU A 11 29.64 14.38 -7.75
N VAL A 12 30.48 13.63 -8.45
CA VAL A 12 30.09 12.32 -9.02
C VAL A 12 29.90 11.24 -7.93
N PHE A 13 30.59 11.33 -6.78
CA PHE A 13 30.42 10.38 -5.67
C PHE A 13 29.21 10.66 -4.76
N LEU A 14 28.59 11.84 -4.86
CA LEU A 14 27.44 12.23 -4.01
C LEU A 14 26.07 11.89 -4.64
N GLY A 15 26.03 11.30 -5.83
CA GLY A 15 24.83 11.29 -6.70
C GLY A 15 23.98 10.02 -6.75
N ILE A 16 24.28 8.96 -6.00
CA ILE A 16 23.52 7.70 -6.08
C ILE A 16 22.96 7.32 -4.70
N SER A 17 21.88 8.00 -4.31
CA SER A 17 20.99 7.51 -3.27
C SER A 17 19.82 6.80 -3.96
N ASN A 18 19.65 5.50 -3.71
CA ASN A 18 18.44 4.79 -4.11
C ASN A 18 17.26 5.42 -3.34
N VAL A 19 16.30 5.96 -4.07
CA VAL A 19 15.00 6.34 -3.50
C VAL A 19 14.17 5.05 -3.41
N ALA A 20 13.71 4.71 -2.21
CA ALA A 20 12.72 3.64 -2.07
C ALA A 20 11.39 4.15 -2.66
N SER A 21 10.89 3.47 -3.69
CA SER A 21 9.56 3.73 -4.26
C SER A 21 8.54 2.79 -3.62
N ALA A 22 7.32 3.28 -3.43
CA ALA A 22 6.21 2.43 -3.06
C ALA A 22 5.97 1.36 -4.14
N THR A 23 5.74 0.13 -3.71
CA THR A 23 5.40 -1.03 -4.54
C THR A 23 3.92 -1.33 -4.35
N PRO A 24 3.12 -1.33 -5.44
CA PRO A 24 1.74 -1.78 -5.38
C PRO A 24 1.62 -3.28 -5.68
N TRP A 25 0.78 -3.98 -4.93
CA TRP A 25 0.30 -5.34 -5.22
C TRP A 25 -1.20 -5.29 -5.46
N TYR A 26 -1.67 -6.11 -6.40
CA TYR A 26 -3.05 -6.10 -6.87
C TYR A 26 -3.63 -7.49 -6.73
N ASP A 27 -4.88 -7.59 -6.30
CA ASP A 27 -5.67 -8.80 -6.41
C ASP A 27 -7.09 -8.46 -6.87
N THR A 28 -7.69 -9.34 -7.67
CA THR A 28 -9.07 -9.21 -8.16
C THR A 28 -9.80 -10.52 -7.95
N TYR A 29 -10.85 -10.46 -7.15
CA TYR A 29 -11.80 -11.54 -6.95
C TYR A 29 -13.02 -11.32 -7.85
N ASP A 30 -13.15 -12.14 -8.89
CA ASP A 30 -14.25 -12.11 -9.87
C ASP A 30 -14.84 -13.52 -10.02
N PRO A 31 -15.85 -13.88 -9.21
CA PRO A 31 -16.48 -15.19 -9.26
C PRO A 31 -17.50 -15.36 -10.39
N ALA A 32 -17.69 -14.35 -11.24
CA ALA A 32 -18.94 -14.12 -11.97
C ALA A 32 -20.14 -13.93 -11.04
N ASP A 33 -21.02 -13.00 -11.38
CA ASP A 33 -22.09 -12.46 -10.53
C ASP A 33 -22.71 -13.46 -9.53
N ILE A 34 -22.54 -13.20 -8.23
CA ILE A 34 -23.11 -14.00 -7.14
C ILE A 34 -24.35 -13.30 -6.61
N TYR A 35 -25.50 -13.97 -6.69
CA TYR A 35 -26.73 -13.51 -6.04
C TYR A 35 -26.65 -13.68 -4.51
N ILE A 36 -26.91 -12.59 -3.78
CA ILE A 36 -27.02 -12.52 -2.32
C ILE A 36 -28.47 -12.20 -1.99
N ALA A 37 -29.21 -13.22 -1.55
CA ALA A 37 -30.60 -13.06 -1.12
C ALA A 37 -30.71 -12.14 0.11
N SER A 38 -31.92 -11.63 0.36
CA SER A 38 -32.18 -10.77 1.53
C SER A 38 -31.84 -11.45 2.86
N GLY A 39 -31.05 -10.74 3.68
CA GLY A 39 -30.47 -11.28 4.92
C GLY A 39 -29.35 -12.32 4.70
N GLY A 40 -28.96 -12.55 3.46
CA GLY A 40 -27.85 -13.43 3.08
C GLY A 40 -26.49 -12.79 3.29
N SER A 41 -25.44 -13.60 3.14
CA SER A 41 -24.06 -13.16 3.30
C SER A 41 -23.13 -13.89 2.35
N LEU A 42 -22.09 -13.19 1.88
CA LEU A 42 -20.99 -13.74 1.11
C LEU A 42 -19.67 -13.43 1.81
N SER A 43 -18.80 -14.43 1.96
CA SER A 43 -17.43 -14.25 2.44
C SER A 43 -16.45 -14.77 1.40
N TYR A 44 -15.38 -14.01 1.20
CA TYR A 44 -14.28 -14.36 0.29
C TYR A 44 -12.98 -13.79 0.85
N THR A 45 -11.85 -14.25 0.27
CA THR A 45 -10.51 -13.87 0.70
C THR A 45 -9.76 -13.36 -0.52
N HIS A 46 -9.20 -12.15 -0.39
CA HIS A 46 -8.17 -11.68 -1.30
C HIS A 46 -6.83 -12.31 -0.94
N ASP A 47 -6.02 -12.66 -1.94
CA ASP A 47 -4.69 -13.25 -1.79
C ASP A 47 -3.74 -12.56 -2.78
N ILE A 48 -2.72 -11.86 -2.25
CA ILE A 48 -1.71 -11.17 -3.06
C ILE A 48 -0.38 -11.95 -3.13
N THR A 49 -0.32 -13.16 -2.56
CA THR A 49 0.93 -13.96 -2.52
C THR A 49 1.30 -14.55 -3.89
N ASN A 50 0.31 -14.77 -4.73
CA ASN A 50 0.43 -15.07 -6.15
C ASN A 50 0.84 -13.85 -7.00
N ASP A 51 0.68 -12.63 -6.49
CA ASP A 51 0.95 -11.37 -7.17
C ASP A 51 2.25 -10.68 -6.71
N GLY A 52 3.15 -11.45 -6.10
CA GLY A 52 4.51 -11.03 -5.78
C GLY A 52 4.70 -10.46 -4.38
N PHE A 53 3.68 -10.48 -3.53
CA PHE A 53 3.83 -10.16 -2.11
C PHE A 53 4.34 -11.38 -1.33
N THR A 54 5.40 -11.20 -0.56
CA THR A 54 5.99 -12.22 0.31
C THR A 54 5.71 -11.88 1.78
N PRO A 55 4.78 -12.59 2.44
CA PRO A 55 4.44 -12.32 3.83
C PRO A 55 5.67 -12.37 4.75
N LEU A 56 5.68 -11.52 5.78
CA LEU A 56 6.78 -11.34 6.74
C LEU A 56 8.11 -10.82 6.16
N TYR A 57 8.24 -10.70 4.84
CA TYR A 57 9.42 -10.16 4.18
C TYR A 57 9.14 -8.78 3.57
N ASP A 58 8.05 -8.67 2.84
CA ASP A 58 7.53 -7.40 2.34
C ASP A 58 6.77 -6.67 3.44
N LEU A 59 6.66 -5.35 3.31
CA LEU A 59 5.95 -4.50 4.26
C LEU A 59 4.82 -3.76 3.54
N ALA A 60 3.58 -4.10 3.86
CA ALA A 60 2.40 -3.32 3.48
C ALA A 60 2.10 -2.26 4.56
N TRP A 61 1.82 -1.03 4.15
CA TRP A 61 1.45 0.06 5.07
C TRP A 61 0.07 0.65 4.81
N ASP A 62 -0.57 0.29 3.69
CA ASP A 62 -1.86 0.80 3.28
C ASP A 62 -2.50 -0.14 2.27
N TYR A 63 -3.83 -0.08 2.15
CA TYR A 63 -4.55 -0.74 1.07
C TYR A 63 -5.91 -0.08 0.82
N ASP A 64 -6.37 -0.19 -0.42
CA ASP A 64 -7.70 0.20 -0.87
C ASP A 64 -8.47 -1.05 -1.31
N LEU A 65 -9.67 -1.23 -0.78
CA LEU A 65 -10.60 -2.30 -1.15
C LEU A 65 -11.76 -1.70 -1.93
N THR A 66 -12.03 -2.22 -3.12
CA THR A 66 -13.19 -1.84 -3.94
C THR A 66 -14.15 -3.01 -4.07
N VAL A 67 -15.43 -2.82 -3.73
CA VAL A 67 -16.48 -3.86 -3.84
C VAL A 67 -17.58 -3.37 -4.79
N SER A 68 -17.90 -4.17 -5.81
CA SER A 68 -18.92 -3.86 -6.81
C SER A 68 -20.20 -4.66 -6.55
N LEU A 69 -21.26 -3.94 -6.19
CA LEU A 69 -22.61 -4.49 -5.93
C LEU A 69 -23.60 -3.84 -6.89
N TYR A 70 -24.59 -4.61 -7.34
CA TYR A 70 -25.67 -4.08 -8.16
C TYR A 70 -26.98 -4.86 -7.95
N ASP A 71 -28.09 -4.18 -8.15
CA ASP A 71 -29.45 -4.73 -8.13
C ASP A 71 -29.79 -5.33 -9.51
N ASP A 72 -30.51 -6.45 -9.59
CA ASP A 72 -31.03 -6.93 -10.89
C ASP A 72 -32.28 -6.19 -11.39
N ALA A 73 -32.73 -5.20 -10.62
CA ALA A 73 -33.84 -4.32 -10.91
C ALA A 73 -35.15 -5.08 -11.17
N LYS A 74 -35.40 -6.14 -10.38
CA LYS A 74 -36.57 -7.01 -10.55
C LYS A 74 -37.22 -7.41 -9.23
N GLY A 75 -38.37 -6.81 -8.94
CA GLY A 75 -39.24 -7.32 -7.90
C GLY A 75 -40.27 -6.31 -7.40
N TRP A 76 -40.93 -6.62 -6.28
CA TRP A 76 -41.85 -5.70 -5.60
C TRP A 76 -41.13 -4.75 -4.63
N ASP A 77 -39.91 -5.10 -4.25
CA ASP A 77 -38.91 -4.34 -3.49
C ASP A 77 -38.45 -3.08 -4.20
N GLU A 78 -38.32 -3.11 -5.53
CA GLU A 78 -37.97 -1.94 -6.35
C GLU A 78 -38.88 -0.72 -6.13
N LEU A 79 -40.14 -0.96 -5.74
CA LEU A 79 -41.14 0.11 -5.61
C LEU A 79 -41.10 0.82 -4.24
N ILE A 80 -40.43 0.23 -3.24
CA ILE A 80 -40.63 0.67 -1.85
C ILE A 80 -39.41 0.53 -0.93
N LEU A 81 -38.34 -0.16 -1.34
CA LEU A 81 -37.18 -0.38 -0.47
C LEU A 81 -35.85 -0.06 -1.15
N MET A 82 -34.95 0.44 -0.31
CA MET A 82 -33.57 0.77 -0.63
C MET A 82 -32.71 -0.45 -0.32
N GLU A 83 -31.82 -0.86 -1.22
CA GLU A 83 -30.94 -1.99 -0.98
C GLU A 83 -29.74 -1.57 -0.17
N ILE A 84 -29.43 -2.34 0.88
CA ILE A 84 -28.40 -1.98 1.83
C ILE A 84 -27.53 -3.20 2.11
N ALA A 85 -26.23 -3.02 1.93
CA ALA A 85 -25.22 -4.00 2.29
C ALA A 85 -24.33 -3.47 3.43
N TRP A 86 -23.89 -4.37 4.30
CA TRP A 86 -22.77 -4.14 5.21
C TRP A 86 -21.55 -4.87 4.66
N VAL A 87 -20.49 -4.12 4.35
CA VAL A 87 -19.21 -4.69 3.95
C VAL A 87 -18.28 -4.65 5.17
N ASN A 88 -17.83 -5.83 5.57
CA ASN A 88 -17.00 -6.04 6.73
C ASN A 88 -15.58 -6.48 6.35
N GLN A 89 -14.60 -5.78 6.92
CA GLN A 89 -13.18 -6.15 6.88
C GLN A 89 -12.74 -6.68 8.26
N PRO A 90 -11.55 -7.29 8.40
CA PRO A 90 -11.07 -7.75 9.70
C PRO A 90 -10.86 -6.55 10.63
N GLY A 91 -11.34 -6.62 11.87
CA GLY A 91 -11.23 -5.54 12.86
C GLY A 91 -12.42 -4.60 12.92
N LEU A 92 -12.20 -3.41 13.50
CA LEU A 92 -13.27 -2.48 13.88
C LEU A 92 -13.33 -1.20 13.01
N VAL A 93 -12.33 -0.98 12.16
CA VAL A 93 -12.18 0.23 11.32
C VAL A 93 -12.19 -0.21 9.85
N GLY A 94 -12.71 0.59 8.92
CA GLY A 94 -12.71 0.26 7.48
C GLY A 94 -13.94 -0.53 7.00
N SER A 95 -14.76 -1.10 7.90
CA SER A 95 -16.09 -1.61 7.54
C SER A 95 -17.10 -0.47 7.32
N GLY A 96 -18.15 -0.69 6.54
CA GLY A 96 -19.17 0.34 6.26
C GLY A 96 -20.54 -0.20 5.85
N VAL A 97 -21.59 0.62 6.09
CA VAL A 97 -22.93 0.44 5.51
C VAL A 97 -22.96 1.12 4.14
N TYR A 98 -23.51 0.47 3.12
CA TYR A 98 -23.70 1.07 1.82
C TYR A 98 -25.11 0.89 1.27
N ASN A 99 -25.58 1.92 0.56
CA ASN A 99 -26.81 1.92 -0.22
C ASN A 99 -26.43 2.13 -1.69
N PHE A 100 -26.87 1.24 -2.58
CA PHE A 100 -26.40 1.19 -3.96
C PHE A 100 -27.54 1.22 -4.97
N ASN A 101 -27.20 1.66 -6.19
CA ASN A 101 -28.04 1.58 -7.38
C ASN A 101 -27.13 1.41 -8.62
N TYR A 102 -26.20 0.42 -8.57
CA TYR A 102 -25.09 0.14 -9.52
C TYR A 102 -23.76 0.90 -9.29
N ASP A 103 -23.23 0.94 -8.06
CA ASP A 103 -22.00 1.68 -7.76
C ASP A 103 -20.93 0.81 -7.07
N SER A 104 -19.68 0.95 -7.51
CA SER A 104 -18.50 0.41 -6.82
C SER A 104 -18.17 1.22 -5.57
N ASN A 105 -17.73 0.53 -4.53
CA ASN A 105 -17.48 1.10 -3.21
C ASN A 105 -16.04 0.98 -2.79
N GLU A 106 -15.41 2.12 -2.50
CA GLU A 106 -14.06 2.18 -1.98
C GLU A 106 -14.07 2.19 -0.44
N PHE A 107 -13.30 1.29 0.15
CA PHE A 107 -13.06 1.18 1.57
C PHE A 107 -11.56 1.33 1.84
N GLY A 108 -11.21 2.22 2.76
CA GLY A 108 -9.83 2.36 3.21
C GLY A 108 -9.38 1.22 4.13
N ALA A 109 -8.08 1.22 4.42
CA ALA A 109 -7.46 0.18 5.22
C ALA A 109 -8.04 0.02 6.64
N SER A 110 -8.27 -1.23 7.04
CA SER A 110 -8.45 -1.60 8.44
C SER A 110 -7.13 -1.97 9.09
N ILE A 111 -6.99 -1.67 10.38
CA ILE A 111 -5.78 -2.00 11.13
C ILE A 111 -5.55 -3.51 11.18
N LEU A 112 -6.59 -4.31 11.44
CA LEU A 112 -6.43 -5.76 11.51
C LEU A 112 -6.31 -6.41 10.12
N GLY A 113 -6.89 -5.81 9.08
CA GLY A 113 -6.70 -6.20 7.70
C GLY A 113 -5.25 -5.97 7.27
N LEU A 114 -4.66 -4.84 7.63
CA LEU A 114 -3.24 -4.57 7.37
C LEU A 114 -2.32 -5.55 8.11
N VAL A 115 -2.67 -5.91 9.35
CA VAL A 115 -1.96 -6.97 10.10
C VAL A 115 -2.09 -8.31 9.38
N GLN A 116 -3.31 -8.68 8.93
CA GLN A 116 -3.53 -9.93 8.21
C GLN A 116 -2.72 -10.00 6.91
N ILE A 117 -2.73 -8.92 6.12
CA ILE A 117 -1.96 -8.82 4.88
C ILE A 117 -0.46 -9.00 5.15
N ASN A 118 0.11 -8.30 6.13
CA ASN A 118 1.55 -8.44 6.43
C ASN A 118 1.94 -9.84 6.93
N LEU A 119 1.05 -10.51 7.67
CA LEU A 119 1.32 -11.82 8.26
C LEU A 119 1.07 -12.97 7.29
N LEU A 120 0.02 -12.89 6.47
CA LEU A 120 -0.51 -14.00 5.67
C LEU A 120 -0.54 -13.70 4.17
N GLY A 121 -0.45 -12.44 3.76
CA GLY A 121 -0.64 -12.01 2.37
C GLY A 121 -2.11 -12.03 1.91
N THR A 122 -3.05 -12.10 2.86
CA THR A 122 -4.47 -12.22 2.56
C THR A 122 -5.31 -11.17 3.28
N LEU A 123 -6.53 -10.92 2.78
CA LEU A 123 -7.54 -10.07 3.41
C LEU A 123 -8.91 -10.74 3.32
N ASP A 124 -9.52 -11.05 4.46
CA ASP A 124 -10.86 -11.62 4.49
C ASP A 124 -11.94 -10.53 4.43
N VAL A 125 -12.90 -10.69 3.52
CA VAL A 125 -14.02 -9.75 3.34
C VAL A 125 -15.35 -10.48 3.50
N THR A 126 -16.30 -9.85 4.18
CA THR A 126 -17.67 -10.36 4.30
C THR A 126 -18.67 -9.28 3.89
N ILE A 127 -19.56 -9.63 2.98
CA ILE A 127 -20.69 -8.80 2.58
C ILE A 127 -21.95 -9.39 3.21
N GLN A 128 -22.76 -8.58 3.88
CA GLN A 128 -24.05 -8.98 4.44
C GLN A 128 -25.15 -8.12 3.85
N SER A 129 -26.22 -8.73 3.37
CA SER A 129 -27.46 -8.03 3.04
C SER A 129 -28.15 -7.58 4.33
N ILE A 130 -28.41 -6.28 4.44
CA ILE A 130 -29.20 -5.68 5.51
C ILE A 130 -30.66 -5.51 5.05
N VAL A 131 -30.85 -5.00 3.83
CA VAL A 131 -32.16 -4.77 3.21
C VAL A 131 -32.08 -5.12 1.73
N GLY A 132 -33.11 -5.79 1.20
CA GLY A 132 -33.18 -6.22 -0.21
C GLY A 132 -32.25 -7.39 -0.52
N ASP A 133 -32.21 -7.77 -1.77
CA ASP A 133 -31.32 -8.74 -2.40
C ASP A 133 -30.49 -8.04 -3.48
N PHE A 134 -29.36 -8.62 -3.87
CA PHE A 134 -28.47 -7.99 -4.85
C PHE A 134 -27.44 -8.97 -5.37
N TYR A 135 -26.69 -8.55 -6.38
CA TYR A 135 -25.59 -9.31 -6.96
C TYR A 135 -24.26 -8.69 -6.57
N PHE A 136 -23.33 -9.57 -6.19
CA PHE A 136 -21.92 -9.26 -6.07
C PHE A 136 -21.22 -9.57 -7.39
N ALA A 137 -20.68 -8.54 -8.05
CA ALA A 137 -19.98 -8.69 -9.33
C ALA A 137 -18.50 -9.06 -9.09
N SER A 138 -17.78 -8.18 -8.38
CA SER A 138 -16.35 -8.31 -8.18
C SER A 138 -15.84 -7.52 -6.98
N SER A 139 -14.63 -7.84 -6.58
CA SER A 139 -13.86 -7.09 -5.58
C SER A 139 -12.42 -6.92 -6.05
N SER A 140 -11.84 -5.74 -5.83
CA SER A 140 -10.44 -5.44 -6.17
C SER A 140 -9.72 -4.93 -4.92
N LEU A 141 -8.53 -5.44 -4.69
CA LEU A 141 -7.65 -5.02 -3.61
C LEU A 141 -6.38 -4.42 -4.19
N VAL A 142 -6.02 -3.23 -3.74
CA VAL A 142 -4.73 -2.59 -4.04
C VAL A 142 -3.98 -2.42 -2.73
N VAL A 143 -2.88 -3.14 -2.55
CA VAL A 143 -2.02 -3.02 -1.37
C VAL A 143 -0.80 -2.19 -1.74
N THR A 144 -0.45 -1.21 -0.92
CA THR A 144 0.73 -0.38 -1.12
C THR A 144 1.75 -0.63 -0.01
N GLY A 145 3.02 -0.75 -0.39
CA GLY A 145 4.10 -0.96 0.56
C GLY A 145 5.49 -0.92 -0.03
N ILE A 146 6.40 -1.70 0.52
CA ILE A 146 7.80 -1.82 0.08
C ILE A 146 8.11 -3.31 -0.09
N ASP A 147 8.54 -3.69 -1.28
CA ASP A 147 9.14 -5.00 -1.56
C ASP A 147 10.46 -5.12 -0.77
N GLY A 148 10.59 -6.15 0.06
CA GLY A 148 11.74 -6.41 0.91
C GLY A 148 13.04 -6.63 0.11
N ALA A 149 12.95 -7.05 -1.15
CA ALA A 149 14.08 -7.15 -2.06
C ALA A 149 14.45 -5.78 -2.68
N ALA A 150 13.46 -4.89 -2.87
CA ALA A 150 13.67 -3.51 -3.31
C ALA A 150 14.16 -2.60 -2.17
N ALA A 151 13.95 -2.99 -0.91
CA ALA A 151 14.61 -2.43 0.26
C ALA A 151 16.11 -2.79 0.26
N ALA A 152 16.86 -2.33 -0.74
CA ALA A 152 18.30 -2.41 -0.74
C ALA A 152 18.82 -1.85 0.60
N PRO A 153 19.84 -2.48 1.22
CA PRO A 153 20.45 -1.94 2.41
C PRO A 153 20.79 -0.48 2.14
N VAL A 154 20.21 0.44 2.93
CA VAL A 154 20.46 1.87 2.80
C VAL A 154 21.97 2.04 2.76
N PRO A 155 22.57 2.44 1.62
CA PRO A 155 24.00 2.68 1.58
C PRO A 155 24.28 3.68 2.69
N GLU A 156 25.16 3.33 3.62
CA GLU A 156 25.50 4.16 4.78
C GLU A 156 25.56 5.61 4.30
N PRO A 157 24.69 6.47 4.85
CA PRO A 157 24.26 7.65 4.12
C PRO A 157 25.48 8.45 3.71
N ALA A 158 25.48 9.03 2.51
CA ALA A 158 26.56 9.87 2.01
C ALA A 158 26.94 10.99 3.01
N THR A 159 26.07 11.27 3.99
CA THR A 159 26.32 12.07 5.18
C THR A 159 27.50 11.58 6.03
N MET A 160 27.78 10.28 6.17
CA MET A 160 28.93 9.77 6.93
C MET A 160 30.24 10.02 6.19
N ILE A 161 30.25 9.83 4.87
CA ILE A 161 31.39 10.19 4.02
C ILE A 161 31.54 11.72 3.94
N LEU A 162 30.45 12.46 3.87
CA LEU A 162 30.43 13.93 3.88
C LEU A 162 30.88 14.49 5.23
N LEU A 163 30.48 13.86 6.33
CA LEU A 163 30.91 14.19 7.70
C LEU A 163 32.39 13.88 7.85
N GLY A 164 32.84 12.69 7.44
CA GLY A 164 34.24 12.30 7.46
C GLY A 164 35.12 13.21 6.60
N SER A 165 34.72 13.49 5.36
CA SER A 165 35.44 14.38 4.45
C SER A 165 35.38 15.84 4.88
N GLY A 166 34.26 16.29 5.47
CA GLY A 166 34.13 17.60 6.10
C GLY A 166 35.09 17.78 7.28
N LEU A 167 35.19 16.78 8.15
CA LEU A 167 36.13 16.77 9.27
C LEU A 167 37.60 16.74 8.82
N VAL A 168 37.93 15.93 7.81
CA VAL A 168 39.27 15.89 7.20
C VAL A 168 39.59 17.23 6.54
N GLY A 169 38.63 17.86 5.87
CA GLY A 169 38.76 19.20 5.28
C GLY A 169 39.05 20.27 6.34
N LEU A 170 38.32 20.24 7.45
CA LEU A 170 38.53 21.13 8.60
C LEU A 170 39.92 20.93 9.24
N ALA A 171 40.33 19.68 9.46
CA ALA A 171 41.65 19.35 10.01
C ALA A 171 42.79 19.77 9.06
N GLY A 172 42.62 19.56 7.74
CA GLY A 172 43.57 19.96 6.72
C GLY A 172 43.71 21.48 6.57
N PHE A 173 42.58 22.21 6.64
CA PHE A 173 42.57 23.67 6.59
C PHE A 173 43.12 24.30 7.88
N GLY A 174 42.78 23.72 9.04
CA GLY A 174 43.28 24.15 10.34
C GLY A 174 44.80 24.14 10.43
N ARG A 175 45.46 23.08 9.92
CA ARG A 175 46.94 22.97 9.94
C ARG A 175 47.65 24.09 9.16
N LYS A 176 47.07 24.61 8.08
CA LYS A 176 47.71 25.70 7.31
C LYS A 176 47.73 27.04 8.04
N LYS A 177 46.81 27.26 8.98
CA LYS A 177 46.73 28.51 9.75
C LYS A 177 47.69 28.53 10.94
N PHE A 178 48.01 27.37 11.52
CA PHE A 178 48.88 27.26 12.70
C PHE A 178 50.38 27.09 12.38
N PHE A 179 50.74 26.70 11.15
CA PHE A 179 52.15 26.49 10.75
C PHE A 179 52.74 27.57 9.84
N LYS A 180 52.11 28.75 9.74
CA LYS A 180 52.82 29.93 9.24
C LYS A 180 53.81 30.37 10.31
N LYS A 181 55.04 29.87 10.20
CA LYS A 181 56.20 30.39 10.92
C LYS A 181 56.61 31.68 10.21
N ASP A 182 56.73 32.76 10.98
CA ASP A 182 57.38 34.01 10.54
C ASP A 182 58.78 33.75 9.99
#